data_AF-A0A9N9TH45-F1
#
_entry.id   AF-A0A9N9TH45-F1
#
_cell.length_a   1.000
_cell.length_b   1.000
_cell.length_c   1.000
_cell.angle_alpha   90.00
_cell.angle_beta   90.00
_cell.angle_gamma   90.00
#
_symmetry.space_group_name_H-M   'P 1'
#
loop_
_entity.id
_entity.type
_entity.pdbx_description
1 polymer ?
#
loop_
_entity_poly.entity_id
_entity_poly.type
_entity_poly.pdbx_seq_one_letter_code
_entity_poly.pdbx_strand_id
1 'polypeptide(L)'
;MESLPVEVIEEILINEKVSIQDVVHFSLTCTHFYQVVTNSNKIWKTKFHQKWPQLKTLLENKQIIFQHEVRYIYELKKRTRNLLEKMPAKFYKRYEISDSDLYEWNNILHEREEVYNYLVLDLMEIVNADVPINSIEVVPLTTPGNKTFQYYAGKVLRYIRQQHLSKVWKEYISLPENQQILEVGAVFVAQWCQPNVEVTVEDIGKKLDDIAEKVKETLKDYFPDHPLFKATEKQLNLWRSVNRSQHAWRVVECRQLITVLRIVLFEDMKFCGNNHAYYMPQNSFINEVLEKRQGLPITLAIVFEGVARRLGLRCEPISFPAHFLLRFCESLDPESDWYYIDVFNGGQIVRKGACPHSRFSGSRDLFPVATAVQVIERMANNLEVSARQHNHPNCKITRLRSSLELLKLVNPRDISALVSLARLYMLHNMDTKPLENFLLSQEFEVPEQAQRVVHMLRDYEAHHARNDLGLFSQVEAAPRSPNLYYAVGMVMKHLILNYKCVIYDWDPICLAAAEWQAQNNIEKLQLKHEQPFYNVLVEDGSHRYVAQENLTPTSDREDIYLNEDVGRHFSHYFETHYVPNAEKEKEYPADKKIRHWFHHQRKLESINL
;
A
#
# COMPACT_ATOMS: atom_id res chain seq x y z
N MET A 1 -24.80 -29.34 -41.12
CA MET A 1 -24.12 -28.31 -40.29
C MET A 1 -23.87 -27.00 -41.05
N GLU A 2 -24.20 -26.89 -42.35
CA GLU A 2 -24.07 -25.66 -43.16
C GLU A 2 -25.18 -24.61 -42.93
N SER A 3 -25.88 -24.60 -41.79
CA SER A 3 -27.20 -23.92 -41.69
C SER A 3 -27.52 -23.18 -40.40
N LEU A 4 -26.54 -22.84 -39.56
CA LEU A 4 -26.80 -21.95 -38.43
C LEU A 4 -26.52 -20.51 -38.86
N PRO A 5 -27.51 -19.61 -38.79
CA PRO A 5 -27.28 -18.20 -39.07
C PRO A 5 -26.21 -17.63 -38.14
N VAL A 6 -25.42 -16.67 -38.66
CA VAL A 6 -24.34 -16.01 -37.90
C VAL A 6 -24.89 -15.41 -36.62
N GLU A 7 -26.08 -14.81 -36.68
CA GLU A 7 -26.78 -14.20 -35.56
C GLU A 7 -27.08 -15.21 -34.45
N VAL A 8 -27.48 -16.43 -34.80
CA VAL A 8 -27.75 -17.49 -33.81
C VAL A 8 -26.45 -17.93 -33.14
N ILE A 9 -25.38 -18.07 -33.91
CA ILE A 9 -24.05 -18.40 -33.36
C ILE A 9 -23.57 -17.29 -32.43
N GLU A 10 -23.73 -16.02 -32.80
CA GLU A 10 -23.41 -14.88 -31.94
C GLU A 10 -24.20 -14.92 -30.63
N GLU A 11 -25.53 -15.10 -30.67
CA GLU A 11 -26.39 -15.15 -29.47
C GLU A 11 -26.00 -16.31 -28.52
N ILE A 12 -25.63 -17.47 -29.08
CA ILE A 12 -25.12 -18.59 -28.28
C ILE A 12 -23.79 -18.20 -27.64
N LEU A 13 -22.86 -17.65 -28.42
CA LEU A 13 -21.51 -17.37 -27.95
C LEU A 13 -21.46 -16.20 -26.97
N ILE A 14 -22.34 -15.20 -27.05
CA ILE A 14 -22.36 -14.10 -26.07
C ILE A 14 -22.90 -14.49 -24.70
N ASN A 15 -23.53 -15.67 -24.57
CA ASN A 15 -24.08 -16.15 -23.31
C ASN A 15 -23.05 -16.12 -22.16
N GLU A 16 -23.47 -15.65 -20.98
CA GLU A 16 -22.60 -15.48 -19.81
C GLU A 16 -21.95 -16.79 -19.32
N LYS A 17 -22.50 -17.96 -19.65
CA LYS A 17 -21.90 -19.26 -19.29
C LYS A 17 -20.77 -19.68 -20.21
N VAL A 18 -20.63 -19.05 -21.39
CA VAL A 18 -19.58 -19.35 -22.37
C VAL A 18 -18.37 -18.48 -22.06
N SER A 19 -17.21 -19.09 -21.82
CA SER A 19 -15.97 -18.35 -21.54
C SER A 19 -15.26 -17.90 -22.83
N ILE A 20 -14.27 -17.01 -22.71
CA ILE A 20 -13.35 -16.70 -23.82
C ILE A 20 -12.68 -17.97 -24.35
N GLN A 21 -12.31 -18.90 -23.45
CA GLN A 21 -11.67 -20.14 -23.84
C GLN A 21 -12.61 -21.03 -24.67
N ASP A 22 -13.91 -21.08 -24.32
CA ASP A 22 -14.91 -21.81 -25.09
C ASP A 22 -15.12 -21.19 -26.49
N VAL A 23 -15.15 -19.86 -26.59
CA VAL A 23 -15.21 -19.16 -27.88
C VAL A 23 -14.01 -19.49 -28.76
N VAL A 24 -12.80 -19.52 -28.17
CA VAL A 24 -11.58 -19.91 -28.89
C VAL A 24 -11.66 -21.37 -29.34
N HIS A 25 -12.00 -22.31 -28.45
CA HIS A 25 -12.13 -23.73 -28.81
C HIS A 25 -13.18 -23.96 -29.89
N PHE A 26 -14.33 -23.28 -29.81
CA PHE A 26 -15.38 -23.32 -30.82
C PHE A 26 -14.86 -22.86 -32.19
N SER A 27 -14.09 -21.76 -32.22
CA SER A 27 -13.51 -21.23 -33.47
C SER A 27 -12.51 -22.18 -34.13
N LEU A 28 -11.88 -23.08 -33.37
CA LEU A 28 -10.90 -24.05 -33.89
C LEU A 28 -11.55 -25.30 -34.54
N THR A 29 -12.87 -25.44 -34.50
CA THR A 29 -13.54 -26.66 -34.99
C THR A 29 -13.72 -26.68 -36.51
N CYS A 30 -13.96 -25.54 -37.16
CA CYS A 30 -14.06 -25.44 -38.63
C CYS A 30 -13.84 -24.01 -39.14
N THR A 31 -13.54 -23.87 -40.43
CA THR A 31 -13.28 -22.56 -41.09
C THR A 31 -14.46 -21.60 -40.98
N HIS A 32 -15.69 -22.10 -41.05
CA HIS A 32 -16.89 -21.26 -40.94
C HIS A 32 -16.99 -20.61 -39.55
N PHE A 33 -16.84 -21.39 -38.47
CA PHE A 33 -16.88 -20.86 -37.10
C PHE A 33 -15.67 -19.98 -36.79
N TYR A 34 -14.49 -20.32 -37.32
CA TYR A 34 -13.32 -19.44 -37.25
C TYR A 34 -13.62 -18.05 -37.82
N GLN A 35 -14.23 -17.97 -39.00
CA GLN A 35 -14.60 -16.71 -39.65
C GLN A 35 -15.65 -15.94 -38.85
N VAL A 36 -16.70 -16.61 -38.36
CA VAL A 36 -17.74 -15.97 -37.53
C VAL A 36 -17.14 -15.37 -36.26
N VAL A 37 -16.35 -16.14 -35.52
CA VAL A 37 -15.73 -15.68 -34.27
C VAL A 37 -14.74 -14.55 -34.53
N THR A 38 -13.90 -14.66 -35.55
CA THR A 38 -12.87 -13.65 -35.84
C THR A 38 -13.46 -12.32 -36.30
N ASN A 39 -14.57 -12.34 -37.05
CA ASN A 39 -15.17 -11.14 -37.61
C ASN A 39 -16.20 -10.47 -36.70
N SER A 40 -16.68 -11.15 -35.64
CA SER A 40 -17.70 -10.59 -34.75
C SER A 40 -17.11 -9.78 -33.60
N ASN A 41 -17.06 -8.45 -33.77
CA ASN A 41 -16.70 -7.56 -32.66
C ASN A 41 -17.73 -7.61 -31.52
N LYS A 42 -18.99 -7.99 -31.79
CA LYS A 42 -20.04 -8.15 -30.79
C LYS A 42 -19.71 -9.28 -29.80
N ILE A 43 -19.28 -10.44 -30.29
CA ILE A 43 -18.83 -11.56 -29.44
C ILE A 43 -17.69 -11.09 -28.54
N TRP A 44 -16.62 -10.54 -29.13
CA TRP A 44 -15.43 -10.16 -28.37
C TRP A 44 -15.66 -9.01 -27.41
N LYS A 45 -16.47 -8.00 -27.76
CA LYS A 45 -16.86 -6.93 -26.84
C LYS A 45 -17.61 -7.48 -25.63
N THR A 46 -18.56 -8.39 -25.85
CA THR A 46 -19.33 -9.00 -24.77
C THR A 46 -18.42 -9.84 -23.86
N LYS A 47 -17.54 -10.66 -24.46
CA LYS A 47 -16.61 -11.51 -23.70
C LYS A 47 -15.55 -10.71 -22.94
N PHE A 48 -15.10 -9.61 -23.52
CA PHE A 48 -14.21 -8.68 -22.85
C PHE A 48 -14.86 -8.10 -21.59
N HIS A 49 -16.08 -7.54 -21.70
CA HIS A 49 -16.79 -6.99 -20.54
C HIS A 49 -17.16 -8.04 -19.49
N GLN A 50 -17.45 -9.27 -19.93
CA GLN A 50 -17.71 -10.38 -19.03
C GLN A 50 -16.46 -10.75 -18.20
N LYS A 51 -15.27 -10.75 -18.84
CA LYS A 51 -14.01 -11.13 -18.17
C LYS A 51 -13.41 -9.99 -17.35
N TRP A 52 -13.51 -8.76 -17.84
CA TRP A 52 -12.91 -7.56 -17.24
C TRP A 52 -13.92 -6.42 -17.14
N PRO A 53 -14.96 -6.54 -16.29
CA PRO A 53 -15.97 -5.50 -16.14
C PRO A 53 -15.38 -4.15 -15.69
N GLN A 54 -14.26 -4.17 -14.94
CA GLN A 54 -13.56 -2.97 -14.48
C GLN A 54 -12.96 -2.13 -15.63
N LEU A 55 -12.69 -2.75 -16.78
CA LEU A 55 -12.12 -2.08 -17.95
C LEU A 55 -13.17 -1.53 -18.92
N LYS A 56 -14.46 -1.71 -18.62
CA LYS A 56 -15.56 -1.32 -19.51
C LYS A 56 -15.49 0.18 -19.83
N THR A 57 -15.47 1.03 -18.81
CA THR A 57 -15.49 2.49 -18.96
C THR A 57 -14.25 3.02 -19.68
N LEU A 58 -13.10 2.38 -19.50
CA LEU A 58 -11.83 2.74 -20.14
C LEU A 58 -11.90 2.66 -21.67
N LEU A 59 -12.63 1.68 -22.20
CA LEU A 59 -12.67 1.37 -23.63
C LEU A 59 -14.01 1.67 -24.31
N GLU A 60 -15.06 2.00 -23.55
CA GLU A 60 -16.43 2.12 -24.05
C GLU A 60 -16.58 3.13 -25.20
N ASN A 61 -15.82 4.23 -25.14
CA ASN A 61 -15.85 5.30 -26.13
C ASN A 61 -14.79 5.15 -27.23
N LYS A 62 -13.96 4.10 -27.20
CA LYS A 62 -12.89 3.87 -28.18
C LYS A 62 -13.39 2.98 -29.31
N GLN A 63 -13.10 3.36 -30.56
CA GLN A 63 -13.42 2.54 -31.73
C GLN A 63 -12.35 1.45 -31.90
N ILE A 64 -12.51 0.34 -31.17
CA ILE A 64 -11.52 -0.75 -31.10
C ILE A 64 -12.09 -2.09 -31.57
N ILE A 65 -11.18 -2.96 -32.01
CA ILE A 65 -11.44 -4.37 -32.30
C ILE A 65 -11.14 -5.16 -31.02
N PHE A 66 -12.19 -5.57 -30.31
CA PHE A 66 -12.05 -6.22 -29.00
C PHE A 66 -11.31 -7.55 -29.08
N GLN A 67 -11.32 -8.25 -30.22
CA GLN A 67 -10.50 -9.44 -30.41
C GLN A 67 -9.01 -9.15 -30.25
N HIS A 68 -8.52 -8.08 -30.88
CA HIS A 68 -7.12 -7.67 -30.80
C HIS A 68 -6.76 -7.26 -29.38
N GLU A 69 -7.69 -6.62 -28.67
CA GLU A 69 -7.47 -6.18 -27.30
C GLU A 69 -7.39 -7.36 -26.33
N VAL A 70 -8.33 -8.30 -26.43
CA VAL A 70 -8.30 -9.55 -25.66
C VAL A 70 -6.99 -10.29 -25.91
N ARG A 71 -6.59 -10.44 -27.18
CA ARG A 71 -5.32 -11.07 -27.55
C ARG A 71 -4.11 -10.36 -26.94
N TYR A 72 -4.07 -9.03 -27.02
CA TYR A 72 -3.00 -8.23 -26.44
C TYR A 72 -2.89 -8.44 -24.93
N ILE A 73 -4.00 -8.46 -24.18
CA ILE A 73 -3.99 -8.70 -22.73
C ILE A 73 -3.43 -10.10 -22.40
N TYR A 74 -3.81 -11.14 -23.15
CA TYR A 74 -3.26 -12.49 -22.93
C TYR A 74 -1.76 -12.57 -23.27
N GLU A 75 -1.30 -11.92 -24.34
CA GLU A 75 0.12 -11.84 -24.71
C GLU A 75 0.92 -11.06 -23.65
N LEU A 76 0.38 -9.94 -23.17
CA LEU A 76 0.94 -9.13 -22.08
C LEU A 76 1.08 -9.93 -20.79
N LYS A 77 0.02 -10.64 -20.38
CA LYS A 77 0.00 -11.53 -19.19
C LYS A 77 1.06 -12.62 -19.30
N LYS A 78 1.21 -13.25 -20.47
CA LYS A 78 2.27 -14.25 -20.70
C LYS A 78 3.68 -13.66 -20.55
N ARG A 79 3.94 -12.49 -21.15
CA ARG A 79 5.24 -11.83 -21.10
C ARG A 79 5.61 -11.40 -19.69
N THR A 80 4.68 -10.77 -18.99
CA THR A 80 4.89 -10.23 -17.63
C THR A 80 5.03 -11.33 -16.57
N ARG A 81 4.28 -12.43 -16.71
CA ARG A 81 4.48 -13.61 -15.84
C ARG A 81 5.86 -14.25 -16.05
N ASN A 82 6.36 -14.32 -17.28
CA ASN A 82 7.73 -14.77 -17.54
C ASN A 82 8.79 -13.88 -16.85
N LEU A 83 8.57 -12.56 -16.81
CA LEU A 83 9.44 -11.64 -16.07
C LEU A 83 9.37 -11.90 -14.57
N LEU A 84 8.16 -12.02 -13.99
CA LEU A 84 7.97 -12.34 -12.57
C LEU A 84 8.64 -13.68 -12.21
N GLU A 85 8.54 -14.69 -13.05
CA GLU A 85 9.10 -16.03 -12.80
C GLU A 85 10.62 -16.03 -12.62
N LYS A 86 11.32 -15.07 -13.24
CA LYS A 86 12.78 -14.92 -13.13
C LYS A 86 13.22 -14.13 -11.90
N MET A 87 12.29 -13.41 -11.25
CA MET A 87 12.63 -12.50 -10.15
C MET A 87 13.21 -13.18 -8.92
N PRO A 88 12.72 -14.35 -8.45
CA PRO A 88 13.31 -15.02 -7.29
C PRO A 88 14.80 -15.32 -7.48
N ALA A 89 15.16 -15.96 -8.58
CA ALA A 89 16.57 -16.28 -8.86
C ALA A 89 17.45 -15.02 -9.01
N LYS A 90 16.90 -13.94 -9.60
CA LYS A 90 17.64 -12.68 -9.81
C LYS A 90 17.83 -11.87 -8.52
N PHE A 91 16.86 -11.89 -7.62
CA PHE A 91 16.80 -10.98 -6.47
C PHE A 91 16.82 -11.67 -5.11
N TYR A 92 17.05 -12.99 -5.06
CA TYR A 92 17.00 -13.80 -3.84
C TYR A 92 17.84 -13.21 -2.69
N LYS A 93 19.07 -12.79 -2.99
CA LYS A 93 20.01 -12.23 -2.00
C LYS A 93 19.75 -10.76 -1.68
N ARG A 94 18.86 -10.08 -2.42
CA ARG A 94 18.50 -8.68 -2.18
C ARG A 94 17.27 -8.60 -1.28
N TYR A 95 17.27 -7.62 -0.39
CA TYR A 95 16.12 -7.35 0.46
C TYR A 95 15.12 -6.45 -0.28
N GLU A 96 15.61 -5.35 -0.86
CA GLU A 96 14.85 -4.45 -1.74
C GLU A 96 15.28 -4.55 -3.21
N ILE A 97 14.39 -4.13 -4.10
CA ILE A 97 14.61 -4.10 -5.55
C ILE A 97 14.67 -2.64 -5.99
N SER A 98 15.70 -2.29 -6.76
CA SER A 98 15.84 -0.94 -7.30
C SER A 98 14.86 -0.71 -8.43
N ASP A 99 14.42 0.53 -8.62
CA ASP A 99 13.55 0.86 -9.76
C ASP A 99 14.24 0.60 -11.10
N SER A 100 15.56 0.77 -11.18
CA SER A 100 16.37 0.45 -12.36
C SER A 100 16.42 -1.05 -12.66
N ASP A 101 16.24 -1.92 -11.66
CA ASP A 101 16.13 -3.37 -11.86
C ASP A 101 14.81 -3.78 -12.56
N LEU A 102 13.82 -2.87 -12.61
CA LEU A 102 12.48 -3.05 -13.18
C LEU A 102 12.30 -2.34 -14.54
N TYR A 103 13.38 -1.99 -15.24
CA TYR A 103 13.31 -1.26 -16.51
C TYR A 103 12.45 -1.96 -17.60
N GLU A 104 12.42 -3.29 -17.64
CA GLU A 104 11.57 -4.05 -18.58
C GLU A 104 10.09 -3.76 -18.33
N TRP A 105 9.68 -3.68 -17.06
CA TRP A 105 8.33 -3.31 -16.66
C TRP A 105 8.01 -1.86 -17.04
N ASN A 106 8.97 -0.96 -16.86
CA ASN A 106 8.82 0.43 -17.29
C ASN A 106 8.58 0.54 -18.80
N ASN A 107 9.34 -0.20 -19.60
CA ASN A 107 9.17 -0.22 -21.06
C ASN A 107 7.78 -0.71 -21.46
N ILE A 108 7.31 -1.79 -20.81
CA ILE A 108 5.97 -2.34 -21.02
C ILE A 108 4.89 -1.30 -20.65
N LEU A 109 5.02 -0.65 -19.49
CA LEU A 109 4.08 0.35 -19.00
C LEU A 109 3.89 1.52 -19.99
N HIS A 110 4.90 1.83 -20.80
CA HIS A 110 4.88 2.91 -21.77
C HIS A 110 4.47 2.47 -23.19
N GLU A 111 4.07 1.22 -23.41
CA GLU A 111 3.59 0.75 -24.71
C GLU A 111 2.25 1.39 -25.12
N ARG A 112 1.30 1.49 -24.18
CA ARG A 112 -0.01 2.14 -24.37
C ARG A 112 -0.53 2.69 -23.04
N GLU A 113 -1.44 3.64 -23.10
CA GLU A 113 -2.08 4.26 -21.93
C GLU A 113 -2.82 3.24 -21.06
N GLU A 114 -3.49 2.27 -21.69
CA GLU A 114 -4.34 1.29 -21.03
C GLU A 114 -3.55 0.20 -20.29
N VAL A 115 -2.26 0.03 -20.63
CA VAL A 115 -1.41 -1.04 -20.09
C VAL A 115 -1.32 -0.98 -18.57
N TYR A 116 -1.30 0.22 -18.00
CA TYR A 116 -1.34 0.39 -16.54
C TYR A 116 -2.49 -0.41 -15.91
N ASN A 117 -3.71 -0.24 -16.43
CA ASN A 117 -4.90 -0.90 -15.89
C ASN A 117 -4.82 -2.42 -16.06
N TYR A 118 -4.28 -2.89 -17.19
CA TYR A 118 -4.15 -4.33 -17.45
C TYR A 118 -3.12 -4.98 -16.52
N LEU A 119 -2.00 -4.31 -16.29
CA LEU A 119 -0.97 -4.78 -15.36
C LEU A 119 -1.47 -4.80 -13.93
N VAL A 120 -2.14 -3.72 -13.47
CA VAL A 120 -2.69 -3.66 -12.12
C VAL A 120 -3.70 -4.78 -11.90
N LEU A 121 -4.58 -5.07 -12.87
CA LEU A 121 -5.55 -6.17 -12.75
C LEU A 121 -4.88 -7.54 -12.64
N ASP A 122 -3.91 -7.88 -13.50
CA ASP A 122 -3.24 -9.19 -13.43
C ASP A 122 -2.37 -9.32 -12.17
N LEU A 123 -1.66 -8.26 -11.77
CA LEU A 123 -0.84 -8.28 -10.56
C LEU A 123 -1.70 -8.38 -9.30
N MET A 124 -2.83 -7.67 -9.24
CA MET A 124 -3.80 -7.79 -8.14
C MET A 124 -4.44 -9.19 -8.10
N GLU A 125 -4.71 -9.82 -9.24
CA GLU A 125 -5.18 -11.22 -9.31
C GLU A 125 -4.17 -12.17 -8.64
N ILE A 126 -2.86 -11.94 -8.86
CA ILE A 126 -1.79 -12.74 -8.25
C ILE A 126 -1.69 -12.45 -6.75
N VAL A 127 -1.52 -11.17 -6.37
CA VAL A 127 -1.32 -10.73 -4.98
C VAL A 127 -2.46 -11.17 -4.07
N ASN A 128 -3.70 -11.10 -4.55
CA ASN A 128 -4.90 -11.44 -3.77
C ASN A 128 -5.34 -12.90 -3.92
N ALA A 129 -4.58 -13.76 -4.60
CA ALA A 129 -4.93 -15.17 -4.74
C ALA A 129 -4.90 -15.90 -3.39
N ASP A 130 -6.06 -16.25 -2.85
CA ASP A 130 -6.18 -17.01 -1.60
C ASP A 130 -6.51 -18.49 -1.87
N VAL A 131 -5.59 -19.16 -2.57
CA VAL A 131 -5.72 -20.60 -2.88
C VAL A 131 -4.76 -21.38 -1.98
N PRO A 132 -5.26 -22.27 -1.11
CA PRO A 132 -4.39 -23.08 -0.26
C PRO A 132 -3.63 -24.11 -1.11
N ILE A 133 -2.32 -24.24 -0.85
CA ILE A 133 -1.46 -25.21 -1.51
C ILE A 133 -1.23 -26.38 -0.55
N ASN A 134 -1.77 -27.55 -0.88
CA ASN A 134 -1.65 -28.76 -0.08
C ASN A 134 -0.53 -29.68 -0.60
N SER A 135 0.72 -29.25 -0.43
CA SER A 135 1.90 -30.02 -0.82
C SER A 135 2.99 -29.89 0.23
N ILE A 136 3.58 -30.98 0.67
CA ILE A 136 4.80 -30.94 1.51
C ILE A 136 6.04 -30.53 0.70
N GLU A 137 5.95 -30.68 -0.61
CA GLU A 137 7.03 -30.43 -1.55
C GLU A 137 6.99 -29.02 -2.14
N VAL A 138 8.15 -28.54 -2.59
CA VAL A 138 8.27 -27.31 -3.38
C VAL A 138 7.43 -27.44 -4.65
N VAL A 139 6.60 -26.43 -4.91
CA VAL A 139 5.69 -26.39 -6.06
C VAL A 139 6.18 -25.42 -7.13
N PRO A 140 5.69 -25.51 -8.38
CA PRO A 140 5.94 -24.50 -9.39
C PRO A 140 5.62 -23.09 -8.89
N LEU A 141 6.44 -22.11 -9.28
CA LEU A 141 6.28 -20.74 -8.83
C LEU A 141 4.91 -20.14 -9.24
N THR A 142 4.39 -20.56 -10.40
CA THR A 142 3.11 -20.09 -10.95
C THR A 142 1.88 -20.78 -10.34
N THR A 143 2.05 -21.70 -9.39
CA THR A 143 0.93 -22.31 -8.67
C THR A 143 0.13 -21.22 -7.95
N PRO A 144 -1.20 -21.12 -8.16
CA PRO A 144 -2.03 -20.13 -7.47
C PRO A 144 -1.88 -20.20 -5.95
N GLY A 145 -1.74 -19.04 -5.30
CA GLY A 145 -1.51 -18.94 -3.85
C GLY A 145 -0.04 -19.03 -3.41
N ASN A 146 0.91 -19.21 -4.35
CA ASN A 146 2.34 -19.23 -4.04
C ASN A 146 2.80 -17.86 -3.51
N LYS A 147 3.21 -17.80 -2.24
CA LYS A 147 3.61 -16.59 -1.51
C LYS A 147 4.84 -15.91 -2.10
N THR A 148 5.77 -16.65 -2.71
CA THR A 148 6.91 -16.05 -3.42
C THR A 148 6.47 -15.33 -4.68
N PHE A 149 5.53 -15.90 -5.42
CA PHE A 149 4.99 -15.24 -6.61
C PHE A 149 4.20 -13.98 -6.22
N GLN A 150 3.43 -14.04 -5.12
CA GLN A 150 2.72 -12.89 -4.54
C GLN A 150 3.67 -11.78 -4.09
N TYR A 151 4.77 -12.13 -3.42
CA TYR A 151 5.78 -11.18 -2.94
C TYR A 151 6.37 -10.36 -4.09
N TYR A 152 6.87 -11.02 -5.14
CA TYR A 152 7.45 -10.30 -6.28
C TYR A 152 6.40 -9.54 -7.10
N ALA A 153 5.18 -10.09 -7.25
CA ALA A 153 4.08 -9.36 -7.86
C ALA A 153 3.74 -8.08 -7.07
N GLY A 154 3.76 -8.12 -5.74
CA GLY A 154 3.56 -6.96 -4.87
C GLY A 154 4.64 -5.88 -5.05
N LYS A 155 5.93 -6.27 -5.13
CA LYS A 155 7.03 -5.33 -5.40
C LYS A 155 6.86 -4.64 -6.77
N VAL A 156 6.48 -5.39 -7.80
CA VAL A 156 6.21 -4.83 -9.14
C VAL A 156 4.96 -3.95 -9.14
N LEU A 157 3.88 -4.38 -8.48
CA LEU A 157 2.63 -3.63 -8.40
C LEU A 157 2.84 -2.26 -7.75
N ARG A 158 3.60 -2.21 -6.65
CA ARG A 158 4.03 -0.96 -6.02
C ARG A 158 4.73 -0.05 -7.02
N TYR A 159 5.74 -0.56 -7.71
CA TYR A 159 6.49 0.20 -8.71
C TYR A 159 5.58 0.77 -9.80
N ILE A 160 4.76 -0.09 -10.44
CA ILE A 160 3.84 0.32 -11.53
C ILE A 160 2.85 1.38 -11.05
N ARG A 161 2.28 1.22 -9.86
CA ARG A 161 1.37 2.21 -9.26
C ARG A 161 2.07 3.54 -9.00
N GLN A 162 3.25 3.53 -8.40
CA GLN A 162 3.99 4.77 -8.14
C GLN A 162 4.40 5.51 -9.43
N GLN A 163 4.76 4.78 -10.49
CA GLN A 163 5.04 5.39 -11.80
C GLN A 163 3.81 6.08 -12.40
N HIS A 164 2.63 5.45 -12.31
CA HIS A 164 1.37 6.03 -12.76
C HIS A 164 0.95 7.22 -11.87
N LEU A 165 0.95 7.03 -10.55
CA LEU A 165 0.58 8.05 -9.57
C LEU A 165 1.48 9.29 -9.64
N SER A 166 2.76 9.14 -10.01
CA SER A 166 3.64 10.28 -10.27
C SER A 166 3.15 11.17 -11.42
N LYS A 167 2.42 10.62 -12.40
CA LYS A 167 1.76 11.39 -13.48
C LYS A 167 0.47 12.04 -12.96
N VAL A 168 -0.35 11.27 -12.25
CA VAL A 168 -1.58 11.77 -11.59
C VAL A 168 -1.29 12.93 -10.64
N TRP A 169 -0.19 12.87 -9.89
CA TRP A 169 0.25 13.96 -9.03
C TRP A 169 0.51 15.25 -9.80
N LYS A 170 1.22 15.16 -10.93
CA LYS A 170 1.52 16.31 -11.80
C LYS A 170 0.24 16.93 -12.36
N GLU A 171 -0.72 16.10 -12.76
CA GLU A 171 -2.03 16.55 -13.20
C GLU A 171 -2.79 17.25 -12.06
N TYR A 172 -2.84 16.64 -10.88
CA TYR A 172 -3.50 17.21 -9.70
C TYR A 172 -2.95 18.58 -9.30
N ILE A 173 -1.63 18.76 -9.20
CA ILE A 173 -1.03 20.05 -8.83
C ILE A 173 -1.09 21.09 -9.95
N SER A 174 -1.34 20.67 -11.20
CA SER A 174 -1.55 21.59 -12.32
C SER A 174 -2.95 22.21 -12.33
N LEU A 175 -3.88 21.62 -11.57
CA LEU A 175 -5.22 22.18 -11.39
C LEU A 175 -5.16 23.53 -10.66
N PRO A 176 -6.09 24.46 -10.96
CA PRO A 176 -6.29 25.64 -10.13
C PRO A 176 -6.47 25.28 -8.65
N GLU A 177 -5.99 26.13 -7.73
CA GLU A 177 -6.05 25.86 -6.28
C GLU A 177 -7.46 25.50 -5.78
N ASN A 178 -8.49 26.10 -6.39
CA ASN A 178 -9.88 25.83 -6.04
C ASN A 178 -10.40 24.48 -6.58
N GLN A 179 -9.64 23.76 -7.38
CA GLN A 179 -9.95 22.42 -7.88
C GLN A 179 -9.04 21.34 -7.27
N GLN A 180 -8.04 21.73 -6.47
CA GLN A 180 -7.22 20.80 -5.69
C GLN A 180 -7.98 20.32 -4.45
N ILE A 181 -8.92 19.40 -4.66
CA ILE A 181 -9.79 18.85 -3.61
C ILE A 181 -9.01 17.94 -2.66
N LEU A 182 -9.20 18.12 -1.35
CA LEU A 182 -8.41 17.42 -0.33
C LEU A 182 -8.67 15.91 -0.28
N GLU A 183 -9.92 15.42 -0.46
CA GLU A 183 -10.14 13.97 -0.49
C GLU A 183 -9.47 13.28 -1.68
N VAL A 184 -9.32 13.97 -2.81
CA VAL A 184 -8.60 13.44 -3.98
C VAL A 184 -7.11 13.30 -3.64
N GLY A 185 -6.54 14.31 -2.97
CA GLY A 185 -5.19 14.23 -2.41
C GLY A 185 -5.01 13.10 -1.40
N ALA A 186 -5.99 12.89 -0.52
CA ALA A 186 -5.96 11.80 0.45
C ALA A 186 -6.09 10.41 -0.19
N VAL A 187 -6.89 10.27 -1.26
CA VAL A 187 -6.96 9.06 -2.08
C VAL A 187 -5.62 8.78 -2.74
N PHE A 188 -4.98 9.79 -3.30
CA PHE A 188 -3.64 9.67 -3.88
C PHE A 188 -2.61 9.13 -2.85
N VAL A 189 -2.61 9.67 -1.62
CA VAL A 189 -1.73 9.17 -0.54
C VAL A 189 -2.04 7.70 -0.19
N ALA A 190 -3.33 7.35 -0.09
CA ALA A 190 -3.74 5.97 0.19
C ALA A 190 -3.29 5.01 -0.92
N GLN A 191 -3.52 5.34 -2.20
CA GLN A 191 -3.09 4.54 -3.35
C GLN A 191 -1.56 4.38 -3.39
N TRP A 192 -0.80 5.44 -3.07
CA TRP A 192 0.66 5.42 -3.08
C TRP A 192 1.23 4.48 -2.02
N CYS A 193 0.66 4.51 -0.81
CA CYS A 193 1.17 3.76 0.34
C CYS A 193 0.49 2.39 0.55
N GLN A 194 -0.62 2.11 -0.15
CA GLN A 194 -1.34 0.83 -0.11
C GLN A 194 -1.46 0.23 -1.52
N PRO A 195 -0.35 -0.22 -2.14
CA PRO A 195 -0.36 -0.69 -3.52
C PRO A 195 -1.18 -1.97 -3.75
N ASN A 196 -1.56 -2.69 -2.70
CA ASN A 196 -2.35 -3.92 -2.79
C ASN A 196 -3.84 -3.69 -2.50
N VAL A 197 -4.25 -2.45 -2.21
CA VAL A 197 -5.64 -2.08 -1.90
C VAL A 197 -6.18 -1.22 -3.03
N GLU A 198 -7.39 -1.51 -3.49
CA GLU A 198 -8.06 -0.65 -4.45
C GLU A 198 -8.77 0.49 -3.71
N VAL A 199 -8.35 1.72 -3.97
CA VAL A 199 -8.94 2.93 -3.39
C VAL A 199 -9.23 3.87 -4.54
N THR A 200 -10.50 4.26 -4.71
CA THR A 200 -10.93 5.12 -5.83
C THR A 200 -11.50 6.44 -5.31
N VAL A 201 -11.43 7.49 -6.13
CA VAL A 201 -12.03 8.80 -5.78
C VAL A 201 -13.55 8.68 -5.74
N GLU A 202 -14.12 7.84 -6.59
CA GLU A 202 -15.55 7.57 -6.71
C GLU A 202 -16.11 6.91 -5.44
N ASP A 203 -15.45 5.87 -4.92
CA ASP A 203 -15.91 5.16 -3.71
C ASP A 203 -15.82 6.06 -2.47
N ILE A 204 -14.72 6.80 -2.33
CA ILE A 204 -14.55 7.76 -1.23
C ILE A 204 -15.56 8.90 -1.37
N GLY A 205 -15.75 9.43 -2.58
CA GLY A 205 -16.73 10.46 -2.88
C GLY A 205 -18.15 10.03 -2.51
N LYS A 206 -18.54 8.80 -2.84
CA LYS A 206 -19.83 8.22 -2.48
C LYS A 206 -20.00 8.11 -0.96
N LYS A 207 -19.00 7.60 -0.23
CA LYS A 207 -19.04 7.55 1.23
C LYS A 207 -19.22 8.94 1.85
N LEU A 208 -18.56 9.97 1.31
CA LEU A 208 -18.73 11.35 1.77
C LEU A 208 -20.10 11.93 1.40
N ASP A 209 -20.65 11.58 0.24
CA ASP A 209 -22.00 11.94 -0.17
C ASP A 209 -23.05 11.33 0.77
N ASP A 210 -22.91 10.04 1.13
CA ASP A 210 -23.79 9.35 2.08
C ASP A 210 -23.80 10.05 3.45
N ILE A 211 -22.63 10.52 3.92
CA ILE A 211 -22.53 11.30 5.15
C ILE A 211 -23.21 12.67 4.99
N ALA A 212 -23.03 13.34 3.85
CA ALA A 212 -23.66 14.62 3.57
C ALA A 212 -25.20 14.51 3.51
N GLU A 213 -25.74 13.40 2.99
CA GLU A 213 -27.18 13.10 3.05
C GLU A 213 -27.66 12.96 4.50
N LYS A 214 -26.94 12.19 5.34
CA LYS A 214 -27.27 12.06 6.77
C LYS A 214 -27.25 13.40 7.51
N VAL A 215 -26.31 14.29 7.15
CA VAL A 215 -26.27 15.67 7.68
C VAL A 215 -27.49 16.46 7.22
N LYS A 216 -27.94 16.32 5.97
CA LYS A 216 -29.16 16.99 5.49
C LYS A 216 -30.43 16.50 6.19
N GLU A 217 -30.55 15.19 6.41
CA GLU A 217 -31.66 14.60 7.15
C GLU A 217 -31.72 15.16 8.57
N THR A 218 -30.58 15.10 9.29
CA THR A 218 -30.49 15.65 10.66
C THR A 218 -30.72 17.16 10.67
N LEU A 219 -30.20 17.91 9.69
CA LEU A 219 -30.42 19.35 9.57
C LEU A 219 -31.91 19.68 9.41
N LYS A 220 -32.67 18.83 8.72
CA LYS A 220 -34.11 19.04 8.52
C LYS A 220 -34.90 18.90 9.82
N ASP A 221 -34.46 18.01 10.71
CA ASP A 221 -35.08 17.80 12.02
C ASP A 221 -34.86 19.00 12.96
N TYR A 222 -33.66 19.59 12.94
CA TYR A 222 -33.33 20.73 13.80
C TYR A 222 -33.67 22.10 13.19
N PHE A 223 -33.52 22.26 11.87
CA PHE A 223 -33.61 23.52 11.14
C PHE A 223 -34.31 23.35 9.77
N PRO A 224 -35.62 23.03 9.75
CA PRO A 224 -36.35 22.68 8.51
C PRO A 224 -36.38 23.79 7.45
N ASP A 225 -36.23 25.05 7.84
CA ASP A 225 -36.25 26.23 6.95
C ASP A 225 -34.88 26.59 6.36
N HIS A 226 -33.83 25.79 6.62
CA HIS A 226 -32.48 26.08 6.17
C HIS A 226 -32.41 26.20 4.62
N PRO A 227 -31.77 27.25 4.06
CA PRO A 227 -31.77 27.52 2.61
C PRO A 227 -31.12 26.42 1.75
N LEU A 228 -30.31 25.54 2.35
CA LEU A 228 -29.76 24.35 1.70
C LEU A 228 -30.84 23.50 1.02
N PHE A 229 -32.05 23.39 1.57
CA PHE A 229 -33.13 22.61 0.96
C PHE A 229 -33.69 23.22 -0.33
N LYS A 230 -33.31 24.46 -0.64
CA LYS A 230 -33.62 25.14 -1.92
C LYS A 230 -32.44 25.10 -2.90
N ALA A 231 -31.32 24.50 -2.52
CA ALA A 231 -30.16 24.37 -3.40
C ALA A 231 -30.46 23.41 -4.55
N THR A 232 -30.04 23.80 -5.75
CA THR A 232 -30.19 22.97 -6.95
C THR A 232 -29.18 21.83 -6.97
N GLU A 233 -29.52 20.72 -7.62
CA GLU A 233 -28.60 19.61 -7.83
C GLU A 233 -27.31 20.05 -8.55
N LYS A 234 -27.42 21.00 -9.49
CA LYS A 234 -26.28 21.60 -10.19
C LYS A 234 -25.32 22.30 -9.21
N GLN A 235 -25.83 23.00 -8.20
CA GLN A 235 -25.01 23.64 -7.18
C GLN A 235 -24.31 22.60 -6.30
N LEU A 236 -25.04 21.58 -5.85
CA LEU A 236 -24.49 20.50 -5.03
C LEU A 236 -23.40 19.72 -5.79
N ASN A 237 -23.64 19.41 -7.07
CA ASN A 237 -22.66 18.77 -7.95
C ASN A 237 -21.40 19.62 -8.15
N LEU A 238 -21.55 20.94 -8.32
CA LEU A 238 -20.40 21.83 -8.45
C LEU A 238 -19.54 21.83 -7.19
N TRP A 239 -20.15 21.80 -6.01
CA TRP A 239 -19.40 21.85 -4.75
C TRP A 239 -18.62 20.57 -4.48
N ARG A 240 -18.96 19.43 -5.11
CA ARG A 240 -18.18 18.19 -5.02
C ARG A 240 -16.78 18.31 -5.62
N SER A 241 -16.60 19.17 -6.62
CA SER A 241 -15.35 19.27 -7.40
C SER A 241 -14.67 20.64 -7.33
N VAL A 242 -15.28 21.63 -6.66
CA VAL A 242 -14.75 22.99 -6.58
C VAL A 242 -14.85 23.56 -5.17
N ASN A 243 -13.71 24.01 -4.63
CA ASN A 243 -13.60 24.81 -3.42
C ASN A 243 -14.11 26.23 -3.69
N ARG A 244 -15.08 26.67 -2.90
CA ARG A 244 -15.57 28.05 -2.99
C ARG A 244 -14.63 29.01 -2.27
N SER A 245 -14.57 30.26 -2.74
CA SER A 245 -13.92 31.35 -2.01
C SER A 245 -14.74 31.79 -0.79
N GLN A 246 -16.07 31.65 -0.84
CA GLN A 246 -17.00 32.05 0.22
C GLN A 246 -18.00 30.94 0.54
N HIS A 247 -18.57 30.98 1.75
CA HIS A 247 -19.71 30.15 2.14
C HIS A 247 -20.91 30.38 1.20
N ALA A 248 -21.77 29.36 1.07
CA ALA A 248 -23.03 29.45 0.35
C ALA A 248 -24.13 30.18 1.15
N TRP A 249 -23.96 30.27 2.46
CA TRP A 249 -24.99 30.65 3.42
C TRP A 249 -24.52 31.83 4.26
N ARG A 250 -25.44 32.48 4.97
CA ARG A 250 -25.07 33.50 5.96
C ARG A 250 -24.51 32.82 7.21
N VAL A 251 -23.98 33.63 8.12
CA VAL A 251 -23.26 33.15 9.31
C VAL A 251 -24.12 32.25 10.19
N VAL A 252 -25.41 32.60 10.37
CA VAL A 252 -26.33 31.83 11.23
C VAL A 252 -26.54 30.42 10.67
N GLU A 253 -26.80 30.32 9.37
CA GLU A 253 -26.97 29.06 8.66
C GLU A 253 -25.68 28.22 8.64
N CYS A 254 -24.52 28.88 8.47
CA CYS A 254 -23.23 28.19 8.59
C CYS A 254 -23.01 27.60 9.99
N ARG A 255 -23.34 28.34 11.05
CA ARG A 255 -23.26 27.85 12.44
C ARG A 255 -24.22 26.68 12.70
N GLN A 256 -25.42 26.71 12.12
CA GLN A 256 -26.37 25.59 12.15
C GLN A 256 -25.77 24.34 11.50
N LEU A 257 -25.19 24.47 10.30
CA LEU A 257 -24.51 23.38 9.61
C LEU A 257 -23.33 22.81 10.42
N ILE A 258 -22.48 23.67 10.99
CA ILE A 258 -21.37 23.22 11.84
C ILE A 258 -21.88 22.42 13.05
N THR A 259 -22.98 22.87 13.66
CA THR A 259 -23.60 22.17 14.79
C THR A 259 -24.06 20.77 14.38
N VAL A 260 -24.79 20.66 13.26
CA VAL A 260 -25.29 19.37 12.78
C VAL A 260 -24.17 18.45 12.28
N LEU A 261 -23.16 18.99 11.59
CA LEU A 261 -21.96 18.25 11.19
C LEU A 261 -21.29 17.58 12.39
N ARG A 262 -21.16 18.30 13.51
CA ARG A 262 -20.57 17.77 14.73
C ARG A 262 -21.39 16.65 15.34
N ILE A 263 -22.70 16.82 15.42
CA ILE A 263 -23.63 15.78 15.91
C ILE A 263 -23.49 14.52 15.04
N VAL A 264 -23.63 14.65 13.73
CA VAL A 264 -23.61 13.50 12.83
C VAL A 264 -22.26 12.78 12.84
N LEU A 265 -21.15 13.51 12.70
CA LEU A 265 -19.82 12.89 12.61
C LEU A 265 -19.36 12.33 13.96
N PHE A 266 -19.42 13.11 15.03
CA PHE A 266 -18.79 12.75 16.31
C PHE A 266 -19.75 12.08 17.29
N GLU A 267 -21.04 12.41 17.28
CA GLU A 267 -22.02 11.84 18.19
C GLU A 267 -22.72 10.62 17.58
N ASP A 268 -23.24 10.70 16.35
CA ASP A 268 -23.99 9.59 15.76
C ASP A 268 -23.08 8.56 15.11
N MET A 269 -22.12 9.02 14.31
CA MET A 269 -21.20 8.15 13.60
C MET A 269 -19.98 7.77 14.44
N LYS A 270 -19.71 8.46 15.55
CA LYS A 270 -18.60 8.16 16.47
C LYS A 270 -17.21 8.27 15.83
N PHE A 271 -17.02 9.20 14.88
CA PHE A 271 -15.67 9.55 14.44
C PHE A 271 -14.87 10.07 15.64
N CYS A 272 -13.62 9.66 15.78
CA CYS A 272 -12.77 10.12 16.88
C CYS A 272 -11.27 10.05 16.56
N GLY A 273 -10.49 10.86 17.28
CA GLY A 273 -9.04 10.79 17.26
C GLY A 273 -8.51 9.50 17.91
N ASN A 274 -7.54 8.85 17.27
CA ASN A 274 -6.92 7.65 17.82
C ASN A 274 -5.73 7.98 18.72
N ASN A 275 -5.98 8.29 20.00
CA ASN A 275 -4.90 8.60 20.95
C ASN A 275 -4.05 7.38 21.35
N HIS A 276 -4.65 6.19 21.42
CA HIS A 276 -3.99 4.98 21.93
C HIS A 276 -3.00 4.39 20.91
N ALA A 277 -3.33 4.48 19.62
CA ALA A 277 -2.52 3.96 18.54
C ALA A 277 -2.27 5.04 17.48
N TYR A 278 -1.90 6.25 17.92
CA TYR A 278 -1.78 7.46 17.10
C TYR A 278 -0.98 7.23 15.82
N TYR A 279 0.19 6.61 15.93
CA TYR A 279 1.10 6.38 14.82
C TYR A 279 0.72 5.19 13.93
N MET A 280 -0.47 4.59 14.07
CA MET A 280 -0.92 3.53 13.16
C MET A 280 -1.11 4.12 11.76
N PRO A 281 -0.50 3.53 10.71
CA PRO A 281 -0.59 4.08 9.36
C PRO A 281 -2.04 4.15 8.85
N GLN A 282 -2.91 3.24 9.31
CA GLN A 282 -4.34 3.23 8.97
C GLN A 282 -5.05 4.53 9.37
N ASN A 283 -4.56 5.23 10.40
CA ASN A 283 -5.13 6.51 10.81
C ASN A 283 -4.87 7.64 9.80
N SER A 284 -3.94 7.44 8.85
CA SER A 284 -3.62 8.39 7.77
C SER A 284 -4.44 8.15 6.51
N PHE A 285 -4.94 6.93 6.27
CA PHE A 285 -5.59 6.53 5.01
C PHE A 285 -7.09 6.79 5.05
N ILE A 286 -7.61 7.58 4.09
CA ILE A 286 -9.01 8.01 4.10
C ILE A 286 -10.02 6.86 3.99
N ASN A 287 -9.70 5.81 3.23
CA ASN A 287 -10.50 4.58 3.13
C ASN A 287 -10.65 3.89 4.49
N GLU A 288 -9.55 3.72 5.22
CA GLU A 288 -9.52 3.09 6.54
C GLU A 288 -10.21 3.96 7.59
N VAL A 289 -10.00 5.28 7.56
CA VAL A 289 -10.62 6.22 8.49
C VAL A 289 -12.13 6.28 8.30
N LEU A 290 -12.64 6.25 7.07
CA LEU A 290 -14.09 6.20 6.82
C LEU A 290 -14.72 4.88 7.29
N GLU A 291 -13.97 3.78 7.26
CA GLU A 291 -14.43 2.46 7.71
C GLU A 291 -14.39 2.32 9.23
N LYS A 292 -13.23 2.57 9.84
CA LYS A 292 -12.97 2.42 11.28
C LYS A 292 -13.43 3.60 12.12
N ARG A 293 -13.68 4.75 11.48
CA ARG A 293 -14.09 6.01 12.11
C ARG A 293 -13.06 6.53 13.13
N GLN A 294 -11.82 6.12 12.97
CA GLN A 294 -10.68 6.53 13.79
C GLN A 294 -9.57 7.05 12.88
N GLY A 295 -8.96 8.17 13.25
CA GLY A 295 -7.97 8.82 12.39
C GLY A 295 -7.06 9.82 13.07
N LEU A 296 -6.11 10.32 12.30
CA LEU A 296 -5.27 11.47 12.66
C LEU A 296 -6.07 12.78 12.52
N PRO A 297 -5.63 13.86 13.20
CA PRO A 297 -6.27 15.18 13.07
C PRO A 297 -6.43 15.62 11.61
N ILE A 298 -5.40 15.38 10.78
CA ILE A 298 -5.41 15.77 9.36
C ILE A 298 -6.44 14.99 8.54
N THR A 299 -6.52 13.66 8.70
CA THR A 299 -7.43 12.84 7.88
C THR A 299 -8.88 13.03 8.31
N LEU A 300 -9.15 13.19 9.61
CA LEU A 300 -10.48 13.58 10.10
C LEU A 300 -10.89 14.97 9.61
N ALA A 301 -9.93 15.90 9.48
CA ALA A 301 -10.20 17.23 8.95
C ALA A 301 -10.58 17.18 7.46
N ILE A 302 -9.93 16.31 6.68
CA ILE A 302 -10.28 16.09 5.28
C ILE A 302 -11.70 15.51 5.15
N VAL A 303 -12.08 14.55 6.01
CA VAL A 303 -13.45 14.01 6.03
C VAL A 303 -14.46 15.11 6.37
N PHE A 304 -14.21 15.88 7.44
CA PHE A 304 -15.11 16.97 7.85
C PHE A 304 -15.24 18.04 6.76
N GLU A 305 -14.11 18.50 6.19
CA GLU A 305 -14.07 19.48 5.10
C GLU A 305 -14.81 18.97 3.86
N GLY A 306 -14.58 17.72 3.45
CA GLY A 306 -15.22 17.13 2.29
C GLY A 306 -16.75 17.07 2.42
N VAL A 307 -17.27 16.76 3.60
CA VAL A 307 -18.72 16.78 3.87
C VAL A 307 -19.24 18.21 3.95
N ALA A 308 -18.56 19.11 4.68
CA ALA A 308 -18.94 20.52 4.80
C ALA A 308 -19.03 21.21 3.44
N ARG A 309 -18.05 20.98 2.57
CA ARG A 309 -17.97 21.56 1.23
C ARG A 309 -19.14 21.11 0.35
N ARG A 310 -19.52 19.82 0.38
CA ARG A 310 -20.71 19.29 -0.32
C ARG A 310 -22.01 19.99 0.10
N LEU A 311 -22.04 20.56 1.30
CA LEU A 311 -23.17 21.30 1.87
C LEU A 311 -23.00 22.83 1.71
N GLY A 312 -22.03 23.30 0.94
CA GLY A 312 -21.80 24.72 0.67
C GLY A 312 -21.08 25.48 1.80
N LEU A 313 -20.55 24.77 2.80
CA LEU A 313 -19.77 25.34 3.91
C LEU A 313 -18.27 25.24 3.60
N ARG A 314 -17.58 26.38 3.58
CA ARG A 314 -16.12 26.45 3.43
C ARG A 314 -15.42 26.26 4.80
N CYS A 315 -14.44 25.37 4.86
CA CYS A 315 -13.56 25.20 6.02
C CYS A 315 -12.11 25.28 5.55
N GLU A 316 -11.30 26.12 6.20
CA GLU A 316 -9.90 26.33 5.80
C GLU A 316 -8.98 25.38 6.58
N PRO A 317 -8.16 24.53 5.91
CA PRO A 317 -7.19 23.69 6.59
C PRO A 317 -6.05 24.52 7.20
N ILE A 318 -5.70 24.26 8.46
CA ILE A 318 -4.63 24.97 9.18
C ILE A 318 -3.64 23.97 9.76
N SER A 319 -2.39 24.08 9.31
CA SER A 319 -1.30 23.18 9.63
C SER A 319 -0.46 23.74 10.79
N PHE A 320 -0.79 23.39 12.04
CA PHE A 320 0.02 23.77 13.22
C PHE A 320 1.13 22.74 13.47
N PRO A 321 2.34 23.09 13.94
CA PRO A 321 3.42 22.11 14.13
C PRO A 321 3.01 20.83 14.89
N ALA A 322 2.22 20.95 15.95
CA ALA A 322 1.79 19.82 16.79
C ALA A 322 0.34 19.36 16.55
N HIS A 323 -0.46 20.04 15.72
CA HIS A 323 -1.88 19.72 15.54
C HIS A 323 -2.41 20.12 14.16
N PHE A 324 -3.58 19.61 13.75
CA PHE A 324 -4.23 20.05 12.51
C PHE A 324 -5.67 20.43 12.80
N LEU A 325 -6.07 21.62 12.36
CA LEU A 325 -7.38 22.19 12.67
C LEU A 325 -8.03 22.71 11.39
N LEU A 326 -9.36 22.82 11.40
CA LEU A 326 -10.09 23.57 10.39
C LEU A 326 -10.42 24.96 10.95
N ARG A 327 -10.32 26.00 10.14
CA ARG A 327 -10.79 27.36 10.48
C ARG A 327 -12.10 27.65 9.74
N PHE A 328 -13.07 28.16 10.48
CA PHE A 328 -14.30 28.73 9.96
C PHE A 328 -14.25 30.26 10.16
N CYS A 329 -14.40 31.01 9.07
CA CYS A 329 -14.45 32.47 9.08
C CYS A 329 -15.90 32.93 8.89
N GLU A 330 -16.37 33.91 9.64
CA GLU A 330 -17.77 34.36 9.50
C GLU A 330 -17.98 35.24 8.26
N SER A 331 -16.93 35.94 7.83
CA SER A 331 -16.90 36.74 6.61
C SER A 331 -15.50 36.69 5.98
N LEU A 332 -15.39 37.18 4.75
CA LEU A 332 -14.09 37.45 4.11
C LEU A 332 -13.41 38.71 4.66
N ASP A 333 -14.12 39.52 5.44
CA ASP A 333 -13.54 40.68 6.10
C ASP A 333 -12.43 40.22 7.07
N PRO A 334 -11.18 40.68 6.92
CA PRO A 334 -10.08 40.35 7.83
C PRO A 334 -10.36 40.67 9.31
N GLU A 335 -11.26 41.63 9.57
CA GLU A 335 -11.71 42.01 10.91
C GLU A 335 -12.83 41.11 11.46
N SER A 336 -13.36 40.21 10.63
CA SER A 336 -14.41 39.28 11.03
C SER A 336 -13.92 38.24 12.04
N ASP A 337 -14.84 37.81 12.89
CA ASP A 337 -14.59 36.70 13.79
C ASP A 337 -14.36 35.40 13.02
N TRP A 338 -13.56 34.54 13.64
CA TRP A 338 -13.30 33.20 13.14
C TRP A 338 -13.01 32.26 14.31
N TYR A 339 -13.24 30.97 14.07
CA TYR A 339 -13.07 29.91 15.07
C TYR A 339 -12.34 28.72 14.46
N TYR A 340 -11.58 28.00 15.28
CA TYR A 340 -11.07 26.69 14.89
C TYR A 340 -12.06 25.59 15.27
N ILE A 341 -12.09 24.53 14.47
CA ILE A 341 -12.83 23.30 14.68
C ILE A 341 -11.79 22.20 14.90
N ASP A 342 -11.73 21.67 16.11
CA ASP A 342 -10.85 20.57 16.48
C ASP A 342 -11.56 19.23 16.27
N VAL A 343 -11.48 18.72 15.04
CA VAL A 343 -12.09 17.45 14.62
C VAL A 343 -11.49 16.23 15.31
N PHE A 344 -10.28 16.33 15.85
CA PHE A 344 -9.66 15.23 16.58
C PHE A 344 -10.28 15.09 17.98
N ASN A 345 -10.65 16.21 18.59
CA ASN A 345 -11.27 16.29 19.91
C ASN A 345 -12.80 16.42 19.86
N GLY A 346 -13.47 15.75 18.92
CA GLY A 346 -14.94 15.72 18.82
C GLY A 346 -15.56 16.99 18.23
N GLY A 347 -14.82 17.71 17.40
CA GLY A 347 -15.28 18.94 16.75
C GLY A 347 -15.40 20.12 17.69
N GLN A 348 -14.59 20.19 18.76
CA GLN A 348 -14.62 21.32 19.70
C GLN A 348 -14.37 22.64 18.98
N ILE A 349 -15.18 23.65 19.31
CA ILE A 349 -15.05 25.00 18.76
C ILE A 349 -14.10 25.80 19.65
N VAL A 350 -13.02 26.27 19.05
CA VAL A 350 -11.95 26.96 19.74
C VAL A 350 -11.87 28.39 19.23
N ARG A 351 -11.98 29.37 20.14
CA ARG A 351 -11.97 30.80 19.77
C ARG A 351 -10.57 31.28 19.37
N LYS A 352 -10.55 32.33 18.54
CA LYS A 352 -9.37 33.12 18.18
C LYS A 352 -8.52 33.42 19.42
N GLY A 353 -7.24 33.04 19.37
CA GLY A 353 -6.26 33.26 20.46
C GLY A 353 -6.13 32.13 21.50
N ALA A 354 -7.05 31.16 21.53
CA ALA A 354 -7.01 30.04 22.47
C ALA A 354 -6.54 28.74 21.79
N CYS A 355 -5.37 28.72 21.12
CA CYS A 355 -4.91 27.50 20.46
C CYS A 355 -4.66 26.39 21.51
N PRO A 356 -5.26 25.19 21.41
CA PRO A 356 -5.30 24.23 22.51
C PRO A 356 -3.96 23.57 22.84
N HIS A 357 -2.97 23.67 21.95
CA HIS A 357 -1.70 22.93 22.06
C HIS A 357 -0.44 23.79 21.87
N SER A 358 -0.58 25.12 21.84
CA SER A 358 0.56 26.01 21.68
C SER A 358 1.04 26.52 23.05
N ARG A 359 2.22 26.07 23.48
CA ARG A 359 3.03 26.80 24.48
C ARG A 359 3.64 28.09 23.89
N PHE A 360 3.39 28.42 22.61
CA PHE A 360 3.67 29.76 22.07
C PHE A 360 2.60 30.74 22.54
N SER A 361 2.67 31.05 23.84
CA SER A 361 2.26 32.35 24.36
C SER A 361 3.23 33.38 23.77
N GLY A 362 2.86 34.05 22.68
CA GLY A 362 3.72 35.15 22.22
C GLY A 362 3.28 35.90 20.97
N SER A 363 2.90 35.22 19.89
CA SER A 363 2.62 35.92 18.63
C SER A 363 1.17 35.75 18.18
N ARG A 364 0.56 36.88 17.80
CA ARG A 364 -0.74 36.96 17.12
C ARG A 364 -0.62 36.50 15.66
N ASP A 365 0.24 35.53 15.37
CA ASP A 365 0.52 35.13 14.01
C ASP A 365 -0.64 34.29 13.50
N LEU A 366 -1.38 34.87 12.56
CA LEU A 366 -2.42 34.18 11.82
C LEU A 366 -1.74 33.08 11.00
N PHE A 367 -1.87 31.82 11.42
CA PHE A 367 -1.36 30.71 10.62
C PHE A 367 -2.04 30.73 9.24
N PRO A 368 -1.25 30.62 8.15
CA PRO A 368 -1.80 30.65 6.80
C PRO A 368 -2.66 29.42 6.54
N VAL A 369 -3.58 29.55 5.57
CA VAL A 369 -4.34 28.40 5.05
C VAL A 369 -3.36 27.45 4.38
N ALA A 370 -3.40 26.18 4.76
CA ALA A 370 -2.56 25.16 4.16
C ALA A 370 -3.02 24.89 2.72
N THR A 371 -2.09 24.87 1.77
CA THR A 371 -2.39 24.42 0.39
C THR A 371 -2.62 22.91 0.38
N ALA A 372 -3.27 22.38 -0.68
CA ALA A 372 -3.45 20.94 -0.82
C ALA A 372 -2.11 20.18 -0.81
N VAL A 373 -1.06 20.76 -1.43
CA VAL A 373 0.30 20.22 -1.41
C VAL A 373 0.84 20.13 0.03
N GLN A 374 0.68 21.18 0.84
CA GLN A 374 1.12 21.17 2.25
C GLN A 374 0.34 20.17 3.11
N VAL A 375 -0.95 19.97 2.83
CA VAL A 375 -1.76 18.94 3.50
C VAL A 375 -1.21 17.55 3.18
N ILE A 376 -0.94 17.27 1.91
CA ILE A 376 -0.43 15.96 1.44
C ILE A 376 1.01 15.72 1.93
N GLU A 377 1.86 16.73 1.91
CA GLU A 377 3.20 16.69 2.51
C GLU A 377 3.12 16.32 4.00
N ARG A 378 2.18 16.92 4.73
CA ARG A 378 1.98 16.59 6.14
C ARG A 378 1.45 15.17 6.34
N MET A 379 0.57 14.67 5.46
CA MET A 379 0.17 13.26 5.48
C MET A 379 1.36 12.34 5.25
N ALA A 380 2.24 12.67 4.30
CA ALA A 380 3.45 11.91 4.01
C ALA A 380 4.43 11.91 5.19
N ASN A 381 4.61 13.04 5.86
CA ASN A 381 5.40 13.14 7.09
C ASN A 381 4.82 12.31 8.23
N ASN A 382 3.49 12.31 8.43
CA ASN A 382 2.86 11.47 9.44
C ASN A 382 3.10 9.97 9.17
N LEU A 383 3.09 9.55 7.90
CA LEU A 383 3.38 8.18 7.48
C LEU A 383 4.87 7.82 7.64
N GLU A 384 5.77 8.76 7.39
CA GLU A 384 7.20 8.60 7.61
C GLU A 384 7.50 8.38 9.10
N VAL A 385 6.93 9.22 9.96
CA VAL A 385 7.07 9.10 11.42
C VAL A 385 6.42 7.79 11.89
N SER A 386 5.25 7.43 11.37
CA SER A 386 4.60 6.14 11.61
C SER A 386 5.55 4.98 11.31
N ALA A 387 6.19 5.00 10.13
CA ALA A 387 7.10 3.94 9.70
C ALA A 387 8.35 3.84 10.60
N ARG A 388 8.81 4.94 11.21
CA ARG A 388 9.93 4.92 12.17
C ARG A 388 9.52 4.46 13.56
N GLN A 389 8.43 4.99 14.09
CA GLN A 389 8.03 4.84 15.49
C GLN A 389 7.27 3.54 15.77
N HIS A 390 6.67 2.91 14.75
CA HIS A 390 5.89 1.71 15.00
C HIS A 390 6.73 0.50 15.40
N ASN A 391 6.33 -0.07 16.55
CA ASN A 391 6.70 -1.40 17.03
C ASN A 391 5.97 -2.54 16.29
N HIS A 392 5.22 -2.24 15.22
CA HIS A 392 4.66 -3.24 14.30
C HIS A 392 5.54 -3.30 13.03
N PRO A 393 6.52 -4.21 12.97
CA PRO A 393 7.53 -4.27 11.92
C PRO A 393 7.08 -4.79 10.54
N ASN A 394 5.84 -5.29 10.40
CA ASN A 394 5.32 -5.70 9.09
C ASN A 394 5.43 -4.58 8.06
N CYS A 395 6.07 -4.86 6.92
CA CYS A 395 6.28 -3.92 5.83
C CYS A 395 7.02 -2.63 6.23
N LYS A 396 7.80 -2.60 7.33
CA LYS A 396 8.41 -1.36 7.85
C LYS A 396 9.27 -0.65 6.80
N ILE A 397 10.11 -1.42 6.10
CA ILE A 397 11.01 -0.88 5.08
C ILE A 397 10.21 -0.44 3.84
N THR A 398 9.29 -1.26 3.35
CA THR A 398 8.38 -0.91 2.24
C THR A 398 7.59 0.38 2.54
N ARG A 399 7.05 0.52 3.75
CA ARG A 399 6.30 1.71 4.19
C ARG A 399 7.21 2.94 4.28
N LEU A 400 8.36 2.82 4.92
CA LEU A 400 9.33 3.92 5.05
C LEU A 400 9.82 4.39 3.68
N ARG A 401 10.14 3.45 2.79
CA ARG A 401 10.53 3.74 1.41
C ARG A 401 9.41 4.49 0.68
N SER A 402 8.18 3.99 0.76
CA SER A 402 7.03 4.61 0.10
C SER A 402 6.74 6.02 0.64
N SER A 403 6.83 6.25 1.95
CA SER A 403 6.64 7.59 2.54
C SER A 403 7.76 8.56 2.15
N LEU A 404 9.02 8.12 2.10
CA LEU A 404 10.15 8.97 1.72
C LEU A 404 10.15 9.30 0.22
N GLU A 405 9.78 8.35 -0.64
CA GLU A 405 9.59 8.60 -2.07
C GLU A 405 8.39 9.52 -2.32
N LEU A 406 7.32 9.41 -1.51
CA LEU A 406 6.19 10.35 -1.55
C LEU A 406 6.65 11.76 -1.16
N LEU A 407 7.41 11.91 -0.07
CA LEU A 407 7.98 13.19 0.36
C LEU A 407 8.86 13.80 -0.74
N LYS A 408 9.74 13.01 -1.37
CA LYS A 408 10.53 13.44 -2.54
C LYS A 408 9.63 13.97 -3.66
N LEU A 409 8.46 13.36 -3.89
CA LEU A 409 7.55 13.74 -4.97
C LEU A 409 6.77 15.03 -4.63
N VAL A 410 6.28 15.18 -3.40
CA VAL A 410 5.38 16.28 -3.00
C VAL A 410 6.12 17.48 -2.43
N ASN A 411 7.30 17.27 -1.82
CA ASN A 411 8.23 18.30 -1.38
C ASN A 411 9.66 17.95 -1.82
N PRO A 412 10.00 18.19 -3.10
CA PRO A 412 11.30 17.81 -3.69
C PRO A 412 12.50 18.57 -3.10
N ARG A 413 12.26 19.60 -2.27
CA ARG A 413 13.28 20.44 -1.65
C ARG A 413 13.56 20.08 -0.19
N ASP A 414 12.83 19.12 0.39
CA ASP A 414 13.09 18.65 1.75
C ASP A 414 14.37 17.80 1.81
N ILE A 415 15.48 18.44 2.15
CA ILE A 415 16.79 17.79 2.27
C ILE A 415 16.78 16.72 3.38
N SER A 416 16.00 16.88 4.45
CA SER A 416 15.94 15.91 5.55
C SER A 416 15.35 14.57 5.08
N ALA A 417 14.26 14.64 4.31
CA ALA A 417 13.65 13.47 3.67
C ALA A 417 14.60 12.86 2.63
N LEU A 418 15.28 13.67 1.82
CA LEU A 418 16.23 13.18 0.80
C LEU A 418 17.47 12.49 1.42
N VAL A 419 18.01 13.01 2.52
CA VAL A 419 19.08 12.34 3.28
C VAL A 419 18.60 11.00 3.82
N SER A 420 17.38 10.95 4.36
CA SER A 420 16.78 9.71 4.86
C SER A 420 16.57 8.69 3.75
N LEU A 421 16.10 9.13 2.58
CA LEU A 421 15.93 8.28 1.41
C LEU A 421 17.26 7.75 0.88
N ALA A 422 18.29 8.61 0.79
CA ALA A 422 19.63 8.22 0.40
C ALA A 422 20.21 7.14 1.33
N ARG A 423 20.09 7.35 2.65
CA ARG A 423 20.52 6.35 3.65
C ARG A 423 19.76 5.04 3.52
N LEU A 424 18.45 5.08 3.24
CA LEU A 424 17.64 3.88 3.02
C LEU A 424 18.13 3.10 1.79
N TYR A 425 18.38 3.79 0.67
CA TYR A 425 18.89 3.15 -0.55
C TYR A 425 20.25 2.51 -0.32
N MET A 426 21.17 3.23 0.34
CA MET A 426 22.50 2.71 0.67
C MET A 426 22.43 1.49 1.61
N LEU A 427 21.59 1.55 2.66
CA LEU A 427 21.45 0.47 3.64
C LEU A 427 20.95 -0.83 3.02
N HIS A 428 20.08 -0.72 2.00
CA HIS A 428 19.47 -1.87 1.33
C HIS A 428 20.09 -2.20 -0.03
N ASN A 429 21.29 -1.67 -0.31
CA ASN A 429 22.04 -1.90 -1.54
C ASN A 429 21.24 -1.62 -2.82
N MET A 430 20.48 -0.53 -2.83
CA MET A 430 19.70 -0.08 -3.97
C MET A 430 20.49 0.89 -4.85
N ASP A 431 20.08 1.03 -6.11
CA ASP A 431 20.67 1.98 -7.05
C ASP A 431 20.42 3.43 -6.60
N THR A 432 21.51 4.14 -6.31
CA THR A 432 21.46 5.52 -5.81
C THR A 432 21.57 6.58 -6.91
N LYS A 433 21.97 6.21 -8.13
CA LYS A 433 22.23 7.15 -9.23
C LYS A 433 21.00 7.98 -9.63
N PRO A 434 19.77 7.44 -9.69
CA PRO A 434 18.59 8.25 -9.96
C PRO A 434 18.34 9.33 -8.90
N LEU A 435 18.69 9.06 -7.64
CA LEU A 435 18.57 10.04 -6.56
C LEU A 435 19.68 11.10 -6.63
N GLU A 436 20.91 10.71 -6.97
CA GLU A 436 22.01 11.66 -7.23
C GLU A 436 21.64 12.62 -8.37
N ASN A 437 21.22 12.08 -9.53
CA ASN A 437 20.80 12.90 -10.68
C ASN A 437 19.62 13.81 -10.34
N PHE A 438 18.70 13.34 -9.50
CA PHE A 438 17.61 14.16 -9.01
C PHE A 438 18.13 15.32 -8.17
N LEU A 439 18.99 15.07 -7.17
CA LEU A 439 19.60 16.11 -6.33
C LEU A 439 20.36 17.15 -7.17
N LEU A 440 21.08 16.72 -8.21
CA LEU A 440 21.80 17.63 -9.11
C LEU A 440 20.89 18.48 -10.01
N SER A 441 19.63 18.07 -10.20
CA SER A 441 18.66 18.80 -11.03
C SER A 441 17.75 19.75 -10.25
N GLN A 442 17.83 19.75 -8.93
CA GLN A 442 17.00 20.62 -8.07
C GLN A 442 17.77 21.85 -7.58
N GLU A 443 17.07 22.97 -7.44
CA GLU A 443 17.56 24.16 -6.75
C GLU A 443 17.13 24.13 -5.28
N PHE A 444 18.12 24.20 -4.37
CA PHE A 444 17.92 24.17 -2.92
C PHE A 444 18.30 25.50 -2.28
N GLU A 445 17.62 25.85 -1.18
CA GLU A 445 17.93 27.05 -0.39
C GLU A 445 19.34 27.01 0.21
N VAL A 446 19.81 25.81 0.59
CA VAL A 446 21.15 25.58 1.14
C VAL A 446 21.88 24.53 0.28
N PRO A 447 22.51 24.94 -0.85
CA PRO A 447 23.12 24.01 -1.81
C PRO A 447 24.18 23.10 -1.19
N GLU A 448 24.91 23.59 -0.19
CA GLU A 448 25.96 22.85 0.53
C GLU A 448 25.42 21.58 1.20
N GLN A 449 24.19 21.62 1.71
CA GLN A 449 23.57 20.44 2.32
C GLN A 449 23.25 19.38 1.28
N ALA A 450 22.68 19.77 0.13
CA ALA A 450 22.44 18.87 -0.99
C ALA A 450 23.75 18.26 -1.53
N GLN A 451 24.81 19.08 -1.62
CA GLN A 451 26.12 18.65 -2.09
C GLN A 451 26.78 17.63 -1.13
N ARG A 452 26.54 17.74 0.19
CA ARG A 452 26.94 16.70 1.16
C ARG A 452 26.24 15.37 0.91
N VAL A 453 24.95 15.39 0.56
CA VAL A 453 24.20 14.16 0.22
C VAL A 453 24.78 13.54 -1.04
N VAL A 454 25.04 14.34 -2.08
CA VAL A 454 25.67 13.86 -3.31
C VAL A 454 27.04 13.24 -3.04
N HIS A 455 27.87 13.86 -2.21
CA HIS A 455 29.17 13.28 -1.85
C HIS A 455 29.03 11.96 -1.11
N MET A 456 28.11 11.87 -0.14
CA MET A 456 27.79 10.64 0.58
C MET A 456 27.37 9.50 -0.37
N LEU A 457 26.54 9.79 -1.39
CA LEU A 457 26.14 8.81 -2.39
C LEU A 457 27.33 8.35 -3.25
N ARG A 458 28.18 9.28 -3.70
CA ARG A 458 29.38 8.96 -4.50
C ARG A 458 30.40 8.12 -3.73
N ASP A 459 30.60 8.43 -2.46
CA ASP A 459 31.51 7.66 -1.59
C ASP A 459 31.01 6.22 -1.41
N TYR A 460 29.69 6.07 -1.20
CA TYR A 460 29.04 4.77 -1.17
C TYR A 460 29.22 4.01 -2.47
N GLU A 461 28.91 4.59 -3.63
CA GLU A 461 29.07 3.94 -4.94
C GLU A 461 30.53 3.53 -5.19
N ALA A 462 31.49 4.40 -4.85
CA ALA A 462 32.91 4.09 -4.99
C ALA A 462 33.36 2.95 -4.07
N HIS A 463 32.79 2.82 -2.88
CA HIS A 463 33.05 1.70 -1.97
C HIS A 463 32.35 0.41 -2.43
N HIS A 464 31.09 0.51 -2.86
CA HIS A 464 30.28 -0.61 -3.34
C HIS A 464 30.91 -1.24 -4.59
N ALA A 465 31.31 -0.43 -5.58
CA ALA A 465 31.97 -0.90 -6.80
C ALA A 465 33.29 -1.67 -6.54
N ARG A 466 33.95 -1.43 -5.41
CA ARG A 466 35.18 -2.14 -5.00
C ARG A 466 34.90 -3.49 -4.32
N ASN A 467 33.70 -3.69 -3.78
CA ASN A 467 33.34 -4.83 -2.92
C ASN A 467 32.25 -5.75 -3.51
N ASP A 468 31.82 -5.52 -4.76
CA ASP A 468 30.64 -6.14 -5.41
C ASP A 468 30.80 -7.64 -5.79
N LEU A 469 31.70 -8.37 -5.13
CA LEU A 469 32.06 -9.75 -5.46
C LEU A 469 31.00 -10.80 -5.03
N GLY A 470 29.92 -10.43 -4.33
CA GLY A 470 29.01 -11.38 -3.68
C GLY A 470 27.53 -11.33 -4.07
N LEU A 471 27.02 -10.24 -4.66
CA LEU A 471 25.58 -10.02 -4.85
C LEU A 471 24.96 -10.80 -6.03
N PHE A 472 25.81 -11.30 -6.93
CA PHE A 472 25.43 -12.18 -8.07
C PHE A 472 25.93 -13.61 -7.89
N SER A 473 26.40 -13.97 -6.69
CA SER A 473 26.84 -15.33 -6.39
C SER A 473 25.67 -16.32 -6.52
N GLN A 474 25.96 -17.52 -7.03
CA GLN A 474 24.98 -18.60 -7.04
C GLN A 474 24.60 -18.95 -5.60
N VAL A 475 23.37 -19.41 -5.39
CA VAL A 475 22.93 -19.88 -4.08
C VAL A 475 23.74 -21.14 -3.73
N GLU A 476 24.62 -21.02 -2.75
CA GLU A 476 25.41 -22.12 -2.22
C GLU A 476 24.65 -22.86 -1.12
N ALA A 477 24.83 -24.19 -1.06
CA ALA A 477 24.20 -25.01 -0.04
C ALA A 477 24.90 -24.82 1.32
N ALA A 478 24.14 -24.41 2.33
CA ALA A 478 24.63 -24.25 3.70
C ALA A 478 24.92 -25.62 4.34
N PRO A 479 26.15 -25.84 4.85
CA PRO A 479 26.51 -27.10 5.49
C PRO A 479 25.87 -27.23 6.87
N ARG A 480 24.91 -28.15 7.01
CA ARG A 480 24.20 -28.38 8.27
C ARG A 480 25.06 -29.10 9.31
N SER A 481 25.21 -28.50 10.48
CA SER A 481 25.89 -29.08 11.64
C SER A 481 24.97 -30.03 12.44
N PRO A 482 25.51 -31.10 13.08
CA PRO A 482 24.70 -32.07 13.83
C PRO A 482 23.98 -31.50 15.07
N ASN A 483 24.45 -30.39 15.63
CA ASN A 483 23.87 -29.74 16.81
C ASN A 483 22.63 -28.87 16.50
N LEU A 484 22.31 -28.65 15.21
CA LEU A 484 21.10 -27.95 14.78
C LEU A 484 19.89 -28.88 14.87
N TYR A 485 18.95 -28.55 15.75
CA TYR A 485 17.76 -29.37 15.99
C TYR A 485 16.61 -29.00 15.06
N TYR A 486 16.47 -27.71 14.74
CA TYR A 486 15.37 -27.19 13.94
C TYR A 486 15.82 -26.81 12.53
N ALA A 487 14.85 -26.70 11.64
CA ALA A 487 15.05 -26.49 10.21
C ALA A 487 14.34 -25.21 9.74
N VAL A 488 14.90 -24.59 8.70
CA VAL A 488 14.25 -23.53 7.93
C VAL A 488 12.86 -23.99 7.49
N GLY A 489 11.86 -23.15 7.73
CA GLY A 489 10.44 -23.40 7.47
C GLY A 489 9.65 -23.90 8.67
N MET A 490 10.30 -24.42 9.72
CA MET A 490 9.57 -24.86 10.92
C MET A 490 8.91 -23.67 11.64
N VAL A 491 7.66 -23.87 12.06
CA VAL A 491 6.94 -22.93 12.90
C VAL A 491 7.23 -23.25 14.36
N MET A 492 7.59 -22.21 15.11
CA MET A 492 8.14 -22.29 16.45
C MET A 492 7.40 -21.33 17.37
N LYS A 493 7.45 -21.62 18.66
CA LYS A 493 7.00 -20.75 19.74
C LYS A 493 8.17 -20.46 20.66
N HIS A 494 8.36 -19.19 21.00
CA HIS A 494 9.36 -18.79 21.98
C HIS A 494 8.90 -19.14 23.39
N LEU A 495 9.70 -19.89 24.14
CA LEU A 495 9.32 -20.45 25.45
C LEU A 495 9.06 -19.38 26.52
N ILE A 496 9.87 -18.31 26.53
CA ILE A 496 9.78 -17.25 27.55
C ILE A 496 8.82 -16.12 27.12
N LEU A 497 9.07 -15.52 25.95
CA LEU A 497 8.31 -14.38 25.43
C LEU A 497 6.98 -14.77 24.75
N ASN A 498 6.70 -16.07 24.61
CA ASN A 498 5.42 -16.63 24.17
C ASN A 498 4.96 -16.24 22.75
N TYR A 499 5.79 -15.59 21.94
CA TYR A 499 5.47 -15.26 20.54
C TYR A 499 5.67 -16.46 19.61
N LYS A 500 4.99 -16.44 18.46
CA LYS A 500 5.13 -17.43 17.39
C LYS A 500 5.97 -16.90 16.24
N CYS A 501 6.71 -17.78 15.59
CA CYS A 501 7.61 -17.41 14.51
C CYS A 501 7.91 -18.56 13.55
N VAL A 502 8.43 -18.25 12.35
CA VAL A 502 8.98 -19.23 11.41
C VAL A 502 10.47 -19.01 11.22
N ILE A 503 11.25 -20.09 11.25
CA ILE A 503 12.71 -20.04 11.01
C ILE A 503 12.99 -19.82 9.53
N TYR A 504 13.76 -18.78 9.18
CA TYR A 504 14.16 -18.52 7.79
C TYR A 504 15.67 -18.64 7.53
N ASP A 505 16.47 -18.71 8.60
CA ASP A 505 17.93 -18.91 8.57
C ASP A 505 18.43 -19.44 9.93
N TRP A 506 19.65 -19.99 9.98
CA TRP A 506 20.32 -20.44 11.20
C TRP A 506 21.84 -20.23 11.13
N ASP A 507 22.43 -20.03 12.30
CA ASP A 507 23.88 -20.04 12.51
C ASP A 507 24.24 -21.19 13.46
N PRO A 508 25.31 -21.97 13.20
CA PRO A 508 25.74 -23.06 14.09
C PRO A 508 26.14 -22.60 15.49
N ILE A 509 26.52 -21.32 15.63
CA ILE A 509 26.91 -20.62 16.86
C ILE A 509 26.39 -19.17 16.81
N CYS A 510 26.41 -18.45 17.93
CA CYS A 510 26.03 -17.02 17.94
C CYS A 510 27.05 -16.17 17.16
N LEU A 511 26.60 -15.54 16.06
CA LEU A 511 27.43 -14.62 15.26
C LEU A 511 27.19 -13.14 15.60
N ALA A 512 26.28 -12.85 16.53
CA ALA A 512 26.01 -11.47 16.95
C ALA A 512 27.22 -10.83 17.64
N ALA A 513 27.40 -9.52 17.51
CA ALA A 513 28.48 -8.79 18.16
C ALA A 513 28.44 -8.94 19.69
N ALA A 514 29.60 -8.91 20.35
CA ALA A 514 29.72 -9.11 21.80
C ALA A 514 28.84 -8.14 22.62
N GLU A 515 28.69 -6.89 22.16
CA GLU A 515 27.80 -5.91 22.78
C GLU A 515 26.33 -6.37 22.76
N TRP A 516 25.86 -6.89 21.62
CA TRP A 516 24.52 -7.42 21.49
C TRP A 516 24.33 -8.66 22.37
N GLN A 517 25.33 -9.54 22.43
CA GLN A 517 25.30 -10.72 23.30
C GLN A 517 25.19 -10.34 24.78
N ALA A 518 25.92 -9.30 25.20
CA ALA A 518 25.83 -8.77 26.56
C ALA A 518 24.44 -8.16 26.85
N GLN A 519 23.91 -7.34 25.94
CA GLN A 519 22.59 -6.72 26.06
C GLN A 519 21.46 -7.75 26.16
N ASN A 520 21.56 -8.84 25.39
CA ASN A 520 20.57 -9.92 25.39
C ASN A 520 20.87 -11.02 26.42
N ASN A 521 21.83 -10.79 27.33
CA ASN A 521 22.20 -11.69 28.42
C ASN A 521 22.52 -13.13 27.95
N ILE A 522 23.18 -13.28 26.80
CA ILE A 522 23.48 -14.60 26.21
C ILE A 522 24.32 -15.46 27.16
N GLU A 523 25.22 -14.86 27.95
CA GLU A 523 26.02 -15.57 28.97
C GLU A 523 25.20 -16.20 30.10
N LYS A 524 23.94 -15.80 30.28
CA LYS A 524 23.03 -16.38 31.29
C LYS A 524 22.23 -17.57 30.75
N LEU A 525 22.26 -17.81 29.44
CA LEU A 525 21.64 -18.97 28.82
C LEU A 525 22.40 -20.25 29.17
N GLN A 526 21.74 -21.41 29.18
CA GLN A 526 22.37 -22.66 29.61
C GLN A 526 23.50 -23.07 28.66
N LEU A 527 23.27 -22.92 27.35
CA LEU A 527 24.22 -23.29 26.30
C LEU A 527 24.98 -22.07 25.74
N LYS A 528 24.76 -20.89 26.33
CA LYS A 528 25.47 -19.63 26.00
C LYS A 528 25.50 -19.33 24.50
N HIS A 529 26.65 -18.88 23.99
CA HIS A 529 26.86 -18.49 22.58
C HIS A 529 27.33 -19.64 21.69
N GLU A 530 27.64 -20.82 22.26
CA GLU A 530 28.15 -22.00 21.52
C GLU A 530 27.04 -22.87 20.91
N GLN A 531 25.78 -22.62 21.29
CA GLN A 531 24.62 -23.27 20.67
C GLN A 531 24.23 -22.61 19.34
N PRO A 532 23.41 -23.30 18.51
CA PRO A 532 22.84 -22.68 17.34
C PRO A 532 21.88 -21.53 17.66
N PHE A 533 21.87 -20.54 16.77
CA PHE A 533 20.91 -19.44 16.78
C PHE A 533 20.11 -19.43 15.48
N TYR A 534 18.87 -18.95 15.56
CA TYR A 534 17.93 -18.93 14.46
C TYR A 534 17.49 -17.50 14.17
N ASN A 535 17.46 -17.15 12.88
CA ASN A 535 16.75 -15.95 12.44
C ASN A 535 15.31 -16.33 12.13
N VAL A 536 14.38 -15.61 12.76
CA VAL A 536 12.95 -15.95 12.70
C VAL A 536 12.10 -14.76 12.28
N LEU A 537 11.07 -15.02 11.47
CA LEU A 537 9.99 -14.09 11.18
C LEU A 537 8.88 -14.30 12.20
N VAL A 538 8.49 -13.25 12.91
CA VAL A 538 7.55 -13.30 14.04
C VAL A 538 6.16 -12.85 13.60
N GLU A 539 5.12 -13.31 14.32
CA GLU A 539 3.71 -12.95 14.09
C GLU A 539 3.41 -11.43 14.19
N ASP A 540 4.19 -10.69 14.97
CA ASP A 540 4.13 -9.22 15.04
C ASP A 540 4.81 -8.51 13.84
N GLY A 541 5.38 -9.31 12.93
CA GLY A 541 6.14 -8.86 11.77
C GLY A 541 7.63 -8.67 11.97
N SER A 542 8.15 -8.98 13.16
CA SER A 542 9.54 -8.66 13.50
C SER A 542 10.48 -9.73 12.99
N HIS A 543 11.74 -9.33 12.83
CA HIS A 543 12.84 -10.25 12.62
C HIS A 543 13.58 -10.35 13.94
N ARG A 544 13.80 -11.58 14.42
CA ARG A 544 14.50 -11.80 15.69
C ARG A 544 15.58 -12.85 15.52
N TYR A 545 16.65 -12.70 16.30
CA TYR A 545 17.74 -13.65 16.40
C TYR A 545 17.66 -14.38 17.74
N VAL A 546 17.44 -15.69 17.71
CA VAL A 546 16.95 -16.45 18.87
C VAL A 546 17.79 -17.70 19.10
N ALA A 547 18.20 -17.92 20.34
CA ALA A 547 18.90 -19.13 20.75
C ALA A 547 18.01 -20.38 20.61
N GLN A 548 18.61 -21.51 20.18
CA GLN A 548 17.92 -22.79 20.03
C GLN A 548 17.15 -23.22 21.29
N GLU A 549 17.75 -23.06 22.48
CA GLU A 549 17.14 -23.48 23.75
C GLU A 549 15.84 -22.72 24.10
N ASN A 550 15.58 -21.59 23.45
CA ASN A 550 14.38 -20.77 23.69
C ASN A 550 13.23 -21.10 22.73
N LEU A 551 13.39 -22.04 21.81
CA LEU A 551 12.38 -22.38 20.80
C LEU A 551 11.82 -23.77 21.02
N THR A 552 10.51 -23.91 20.84
CA THR A 552 9.81 -25.20 20.74
C THR A 552 8.92 -25.24 19.48
N PRO A 553 8.83 -26.37 18.77
CA PRO A 553 7.96 -26.48 17.59
C PRO A 553 6.47 -26.31 17.91
N THR A 554 5.74 -25.65 17.02
CA THR A 554 4.27 -25.53 17.07
C THR A 554 3.68 -25.62 15.66
N SER A 555 2.44 -26.08 15.54
CA SER A 555 1.67 -26.04 14.29
C SER A 555 0.80 -24.79 14.20
N ASP A 556 0.71 -24.04 15.29
CA ASP A 556 -0.03 -22.80 15.35
C ASP A 556 0.75 -21.71 14.63
N ARG A 557 0.29 -21.35 13.43
CA ARG A 557 0.90 -20.32 12.59
C ARG A 557 0.29 -18.93 12.76
N GLU A 558 -0.82 -18.81 13.51
CA GLU A 558 -1.68 -17.62 13.66
C GLU A 558 -1.38 -16.51 12.65
N ASP A 559 -0.80 -15.39 13.08
CA ASP A 559 -0.62 -14.16 12.30
C ASP A 559 0.72 -14.10 11.54
N ILE A 560 1.53 -15.17 11.54
CA ILE A 560 2.83 -15.20 10.85
C ILE A 560 2.66 -14.89 9.36
N TYR A 561 1.55 -15.30 8.74
CA TYR A 561 1.27 -15.03 7.33
C TYR A 561 1.10 -13.54 6.99
N LEU A 562 0.87 -12.67 7.99
CA LEU A 562 0.79 -11.22 7.80
C LEU A 562 2.18 -10.61 7.58
N ASN A 563 3.26 -11.36 7.84
CA ASN A 563 4.61 -10.92 7.56
C ASN A 563 4.92 -10.97 6.06
N GLU A 564 5.13 -9.79 5.45
CA GLU A 564 5.41 -9.61 4.01
C GLU A 564 6.60 -10.45 3.55
N ASP A 565 7.59 -10.66 4.43
CA ASP A 565 8.82 -11.38 4.10
C ASP A 565 8.64 -12.89 4.11
N VAL A 566 7.49 -13.43 4.55
CA VAL A 566 7.18 -14.86 4.38
C VAL A 566 7.29 -15.25 2.91
N GLY A 567 6.73 -14.45 2.01
CA GLY A 567 6.80 -14.73 0.58
C GLY A 567 8.22 -14.66 0.00
N ARG A 568 9.11 -13.86 0.60
CA ARG A 568 10.53 -13.81 0.21
C ARG A 568 11.24 -15.15 0.42
N HIS A 569 10.82 -15.92 1.43
CA HIS A 569 11.50 -17.14 1.85
C HIS A 569 10.75 -18.44 1.54
N PHE A 570 9.41 -18.38 1.55
CA PHE A 570 8.55 -19.55 1.52
C PHE A 570 7.50 -19.46 0.42
N SER A 571 7.15 -20.60 -0.19
CA SER A 571 6.10 -20.68 -1.21
C SER A 571 4.71 -20.82 -0.60
N HIS A 572 4.56 -21.60 0.47
CA HIS A 572 3.27 -21.85 1.11
C HIS A 572 3.45 -22.49 2.49
N TYR A 573 2.36 -22.53 3.25
CA TYR A 573 2.28 -23.31 4.48
C TYR A 573 1.65 -24.68 4.21
N PHE A 574 2.24 -25.73 4.77
CA PHE A 574 1.73 -27.09 4.70
C PHE A 574 1.67 -27.68 6.11
N GLU A 575 0.46 -27.76 6.68
CA GLU A 575 0.03 -28.39 7.94
C GLU A 575 0.82 -28.11 9.24
N THR A 576 2.15 -28.21 9.21
CA THR A 576 3.08 -28.08 10.33
C THR A 576 4.19 -27.06 10.09
N HIS A 577 4.49 -26.73 8.83
CA HIS A 577 5.64 -25.89 8.48
C HIS A 577 5.39 -25.10 7.19
N TYR A 578 6.20 -24.07 6.98
CA TYR A 578 6.31 -23.40 5.69
C TYR A 578 7.27 -24.16 4.78
N VAL A 579 6.84 -24.42 3.55
CA VAL A 579 7.67 -24.99 2.50
C VAL A 579 8.53 -23.86 1.90
N PRO A 580 9.87 -24.00 1.88
CA PRO A 580 10.75 -23.01 1.26
C PRO A 580 10.47 -22.81 -0.22
N ASN A 581 10.76 -21.63 -0.73
CA ASN A 581 10.82 -21.44 -2.18
C ASN A 581 12.03 -22.15 -2.78
N ALA A 582 12.07 -22.25 -4.11
CA ALA A 582 13.10 -23.02 -4.81
C ALA A 582 14.53 -22.57 -4.49
N GLU A 583 14.78 -21.26 -4.30
CA GLU A 583 16.10 -20.75 -3.97
C GLU A 583 16.47 -21.05 -2.51
N LYS A 584 15.52 -20.89 -1.58
CA LYS A 584 15.74 -21.23 -0.16
C LYS A 584 15.92 -22.73 0.05
N GLU A 585 15.25 -23.58 -0.73
CA GLU A 585 15.44 -25.02 -0.71
C GLU A 585 16.84 -25.44 -1.22
N LYS A 586 17.38 -24.73 -2.22
CA LYS A 586 18.77 -24.91 -2.69
C LYS A 586 19.79 -24.46 -1.63
N GLU A 587 19.47 -23.41 -0.87
CA GLU A 587 20.34 -22.92 0.21
C GLU A 587 20.36 -23.88 1.40
N TYR A 588 19.24 -24.50 1.78
CA TYR A 588 19.16 -25.44 2.93
C TYR A 588 18.61 -26.83 2.54
N PRO A 589 19.29 -27.58 1.65
CA PRO A 589 18.76 -28.84 1.13
C PRO A 589 18.65 -29.94 2.20
N ALA A 590 19.48 -29.89 3.24
CA ALA A 590 19.45 -30.86 4.34
C ALA A 590 18.21 -30.71 5.24
N ASP A 591 17.66 -29.49 5.33
CA ASP A 591 16.55 -29.14 6.23
C ASP A 591 15.24 -29.81 5.82
N LYS A 592 15.09 -30.17 4.53
CA LYS A 592 13.95 -30.92 4.00
C LYS A 592 13.66 -32.20 4.80
N LYS A 593 14.70 -32.99 5.07
CA LYS A 593 14.57 -34.26 5.79
C LYS A 593 14.05 -34.04 7.21
N ILE A 594 14.49 -32.97 7.87
CA ILE A 594 14.08 -32.61 9.23
C ILE A 594 12.60 -32.19 9.26
N ARG A 595 12.17 -31.35 8.31
CA ARG A 595 10.76 -30.95 8.20
C ARG A 595 9.83 -32.13 7.95
N HIS A 596 10.20 -33.03 7.03
CA HIS A 596 9.42 -34.23 6.73
C HIS A 596 9.34 -35.15 7.95
N TRP A 597 10.47 -35.40 8.61
CA TRP A 597 10.50 -36.18 9.84
C TRP A 597 9.56 -35.59 10.91
N PHE A 598 9.61 -34.28 11.13
CA PHE A 598 8.78 -33.60 12.12
C PHE A 598 7.27 -33.71 11.79
N HIS A 599 6.90 -33.51 10.52
CA HIS A 599 5.52 -33.69 10.07
C HIS A 599 5.02 -35.13 10.34
N HIS A 600 5.83 -36.15 10.03
CA HIS A 600 5.46 -37.54 10.26
C HIS A 600 5.31 -37.88 11.75
N GLN A 601 6.20 -37.38 12.61
CA GLN A 601 6.10 -37.56 14.06
C GLN A 601 4.80 -36.98 14.62
N ARG A 602 4.47 -35.72 14.26
CA ARG A 602 3.22 -35.05 14.66
C ARG A 602 1.97 -35.82 14.22
N LYS A 603 2.00 -36.38 13.01
CA LYS A 603 0.88 -37.18 12.51
C LYS A 603 0.68 -38.44 13.34
N LEU A 604 1.76 -39.11 13.74
CA LEU A 604 1.68 -40.28 14.64
C LEU A 604 1.16 -39.91 16.04
N GLU A 605 1.59 -38.77 16.59
CA GLU A 605 1.07 -38.26 17.87
C GLU A 605 -0.43 -37.96 17.80
N SER A 606 -0.92 -37.38 16.70
CA SER A 606 -2.34 -37.09 16.50
C SER A 606 -3.25 -38.30 16.29
N ILE A 607 -2.68 -39.46 15.89
CA ILE A 607 -3.43 -40.71 15.69
C ILE A 607 -3.53 -41.52 16.99
N ASN A 608 -2.61 -41.28 17.93
CA ASN A 608 -2.54 -41.96 19.23
C ASN A 608 -3.26 -41.20 20.36
N LEU A 609 -3.88 -40.07 20.06
CA LEU A 609 -4.80 -39.28 20.90
C LEU A 609 -6.22 -39.47 20.38
#